data_AF-A0A3D1SP40-F1
#
_entry.id   AF-A0A3D1SP40-F1
#
_cell.length_a   1.000
_cell.length_b   1.000
_cell.length_c   1.000
_cell.angle_alpha   90.00
_cell.angle_beta   90.00
_cell.angle_gamma   90.00
#
_symmetry.space_group_name_H-M   'P 1'
#
loop_
_entity.id
_entity.type
_entity.pdbx_description
1 polymer ?
#
loop_
_entity_poly.entity_id
_entity_poly.type
_entity_poly.pdbx_seq_one_letter_code
_entity_poly.pdbx_strand_id
1 'polypeptide(L)'
;VKNQKREASAPIIDAFRHSTPEILLSAGARFVEQAPFYLFTVFVITYGVEKIGMSRALVLNSITIGAVVELFTIPLFGYLSDRVGRRIWYLIGAVLMAIFAFPYFLLMNTGSVVLFSLAVILSLCVFHAWVYGPQAALIAERFGTRSRYSGASLGYQLAAPFAGGLAPIIAVLLLNGKTSLTALGLNGVTIGFGTGSWQAVSIYMIILAVISFLSVLGLKELTHADISSTEAYTVTGADEPAVLAATD
;
A
#
# COMPACT_ATOMS: atom_id res chain seq x y z
N VAL A 1 20.81 17.14 39.68
CA VAL A 1 21.14 15.71 39.48
C VAL A 1 20.18 15.13 38.44
N LYS A 2 20.75 14.58 37.38
CA LYS A 2 20.11 14.04 36.17
C LYS A 2 19.39 12.73 36.54
N ASN A 3 18.09 12.59 36.31
CA ASN A 3 17.40 11.30 36.35
C ASN A 3 16.13 11.29 35.47
N GLN A 4 16.32 11.50 34.17
CA GLN A 4 15.43 10.95 33.15
C GLN A 4 15.89 9.52 32.86
N LYS A 5 15.26 8.55 33.52
CA LYS A 5 15.40 7.12 33.17
C LYS A 5 14.04 6.42 33.28
N ARG A 6 13.07 6.90 32.50
CA ARG A 6 12.03 6.03 31.96
C ARG A 6 12.53 5.55 30.60
N GLU A 7 13.51 4.66 30.63
CA GLU A 7 13.72 3.74 29.52
C GLU A 7 12.48 2.84 29.51
N ALA A 8 11.47 3.23 28.72
CA ALA A 8 10.41 2.33 28.32
C ALA A 8 11.10 1.23 27.50
N SER A 9 11.43 0.14 28.16
CA SER A 9 12.01 -1.04 27.55
C SER A 9 11.04 -1.58 26.51
N ALA A 10 11.35 -1.31 25.24
CA ALA A 10 10.74 -1.86 24.03
C ALA A 10 9.28 -1.47 23.69
N PRO A 11 8.99 -0.19 23.40
CA PRO A 11 7.74 0.25 22.73
C PRO A 11 7.46 -0.47 21.40
N ILE A 12 8.48 -1.08 20.79
CA ILE A 12 8.36 -1.90 19.58
C ILE A 12 7.68 -3.25 19.89
N ILE A 13 8.00 -3.88 21.03
CA ILE A 13 7.48 -5.21 21.40
C ILE A 13 6.03 -5.09 21.91
N ASP A 14 5.72 -4.05 22.68
CA ASP A 14 4.34 -3.79 23.14
C ASP A 14 3.41 -3.39 21.98
N ALA A 15 3.91 -2.63 20.99
CA ALA A 15 3.19 -2.36 19.75
C ALA A 15 2.94 -3.63 18.92
N PHE A 16 3.89 -4.57 18.92
CA PHE A 16 3.75 -5.86 18.23
C PHE A 16 2.74 -6.80 18.90
N ARG A 17 2.46 -6.65 20.20
CA ARG A 17 1.49 -7.49 20.93
C ARG A 17 0.07 -6.90 20.98
N HIS A 18 -0.08 -5.58 20.93
CA HIS A 18 -1.38 -4.91 21.08
C HIS A 18 -1.90 -4.22 19.80
N SER A 19 -1.10 -4.10 18.74
CA SER A 19 -1.51 -3.45 17.47
C SER A 19 -1.15 -4.25 16.21
N THR A 20 -0.81 -5.53 16.36
CA THR A 20 -0.45 -6.45 15.25
C THR A 20 -1.52 -6.53 14.16
N PRO A 21 -2.83 -6.67 14.46
CA PRO A 21 -3.84 -6.72 13.41
C PRO A 21 -3.98 -5.39 12.68
N GLU A 22 -3.91 -4.24 13.36
CA GLU A 22 -3.98 -2.93 12.72
C GLU A 22 -2.75 -2.64 11.85
N ILE A 23 -1.57 -3.07 12.28
CA ILE A 23 -0.33 -2.99 11.50
C ILE A 23 -0.44 -3.85 10.23
N LEU A 24 -0.94 -5.09 10.35
CA LEU A 24 -1.07 -6.00 9.22
C LEU A 24 -2.15 -5.54 8.22
N LEU A 25 -3.29 -5.05 8.71
CA LEU A 25 -4.34 -4.48 7.88
C LEU A 25 -3.88 -3.18 7.22
N SER A 26 -3.09 -2.35 7.91
CA SER A 26 -2.47 -1.17 7.32
C SER A 26 -1.44 -1.54 6.25
N ALA A 27 -0.66 -2.59 6.46
CA ALA A 27 0.26 -3.10 5.43
C ALA A 27 -0.52 -3.63 4.23
N GLY A 28 -1.59 -4.40 4.47
CA GLY A 28 -2.50 -4.94 3.45
C GLY A 28 -3.19 -3.84 2.63
N ALA A 29 -3.62 -2.75 3.27
CA ALA A 29 -4.21 -1.61 2.60
C ALA A 29 -3.27 -1.02 1.53
N ARG A 30 -1.96 -1.02 1.75
CA ARG A 30 -0.99 -0.39 0.84
C ARG A 30 -0.70 -1.14 -0.46
N PHE A 31 -1.10 -2.40 -0.57
CA PHE A 31 -0.78 -3.22 -1.74
C PHE A 31 -1.36 -2.65 -3.04
N VAL A 32 -2.60 -2.12 -2.99
CA VAL A 32 -3.28 -1.51 -4.15
C VAL A 32 -2.62 -0.22 -4.65
N GLU A 33 -1.78 0.40 -3.84
CA GLU A 33 -1.04 1.59 -4.22
C GLU A 33 0.38 1.23 -4.67
N GLN A 34 1.15 0.57 -3.80
CA GLN A 34 2.55 0.28 -4.05
C GLN A 34 2.76 -0.61 -5.28
N ALA A 35 2.06 -1.73 -5.40
CA ALA A 35 2.33 -2.65 -6.49
C ALA A 35 1.95 -2.06 -7.86
N PRO A 36 0.73 -1.52 -8.07
CA PRO A 36 0.39 -0.82 -9.31
C PRO A 36 1.34 0.34 -9.63
N PHE A 37 1.80 1.12 -8.65
CA PHE A 37 2.78 2.19 -8.88
C PHE A 37 4.06 1.67 -9.53
N TYR A 38 4.65 0.60 -8.99
CA TYR A 38 5.85 0.00 -9.58
C TYR A 38 5.56 -0.67 -10.94
N LEU A 39 4.33 -1.14 -11.16
CA LEU A 39 3.93 -1.64 -12.47
C LEU A 39 3.85 -0.53 -13.53
N PHE A 40 3.35 0.64 -13.14
CA PHE A 40 3.21 1.81 -14.01
C PHE A 40 4.52 2.56 -14.26
N THR A 41 5.52 2.38 -13.41
CA THR A 41 6.79 3.12 -13.52
C THR A 41 7.97 2.25 -13.96
N VAL A 42 8.07 1.02 -13.44
CA VAL A 42 9.22 0.14 -13.71
C VAL A 42 8.86 -0.92 -14.74
N PHE A 43 7.81 -1.71 -14.48
CA PHE A 43 7.42 -2.80 -15.37
C PHE A 43 6.99 -2.31 -16.75
N VAL A 44 6.33 -1.15 -16.83
CA VAL A 44 5.90 -0.56 -18.11
C VAL A 44 7.07 -0.29 -19.05
N ILE A 45 8.29 -0.06 -18.54
CA ILE A 45 9.47 0.14 -19.37
C ILE A 45 9.81 -1.17 -20.08
N THR A 46 9.90 -2.27 -19.34
CA THR A 46 10.12 -3.60 -19.90
C THR A 46 8.98 -3.98 -20.85
N TYR A 47 7.73 -3.79 -20.45
CA TYR A 47 6.57 -4.13 -21.27
C TYR A 47 6.49 -3.30 -22.57
N GLY A 48 6.59 -1.98 -22.46
CA GLY A 48 6.50 -1.06 -23.57
C GLY A 48 7.64 -1.23 -24.56
N VAL A 49 8.88 -1.36 -24.09
CA VAL A 49 10.05 -1.47 -24.97
C VAL A 49 10.20 -2.90 -25.52
N GLU A 50 10.14 -3.92 -24.67
CA GLU A 50 10.48 -5.30 -25.10
C GLU A 50 9.30 -6.08 -25.69
N LYS A 51 8.05 -5.81 -25.27
CA LYS A 51 6.87 -6.51 -25.82
C LYS A 51 6.15 -5.72 -26.89
N ILE A 52 5.93 -4.43 -26.67
CA ILE A 52 5.17 -3.58 -27.60
C ILE A 52 6.08 -2.95 -28.67
N GLY A 53 7.38 -2.83 -28.41
CA GLY A 53 8.35 -2.24 -29.35
C GLY A 53 8.37 -0.70 -29.34
N MET A 54 7.89 -0.06 -28.28
CA MET A 54 7.93 1.39 -28.12
C MET A 54 9.36 1.88 -27.88
N SER A 55 9.66 3.09 -28.34
CA SER A 55 10.95 3.72 -28.01
C SER A 55 11.05 3.99 -26.51
N ARG A 56 12.22 3.72 -25.92
CA ARG A 56 12.46 3.97 -24.49
C ARG A 56 12.22 5.43 -24.10
N ALA A 57 12.60 6.37 -24.98
CA ALA A 57 12.39 7.79 -24.75
C ALA A 57 10.91 8.14 -24.62
N LEU A 58 10.05 7.57 -25.45
CA LEU A 58 8.60 7.77 -25.38
C LEU A 58 8.00 7.25 -24.08
N VAL A 59 8.40 6.05 -23.66
CA VAL A 59 7.91 5.47 -22.40
C VAL A 59 8.31 6.33 -21.21
N LEU A 60 9.59 6.74 -21.15
CA LEU A 60 10.10 7.62 -20.10
C LEU A 60 9.40 8.98 -20.09
N ASN A 61 9.24 9.62 -21.25
CA ASN A 61 8.53 10.90 -21.36
C ASN A 61 7.08 10.77 -20.90
N SER A 62 6.40 9.66 -21.20
CA SER A 62 5.02 9.42 -20.75
C SER A 62 4.95 9.31 -19.23
N ILE A 63 5.89 8.59 -18.60
CA ILE A 63 6.02 8.50 -17.14
C ILE A 63 6.31 9.88 -16.54
N THR A 64 7.24 10.64 -17.13
CA THR A 64 7.59 11.99 -16.65
C THR A 64 6.40 12.95 -16.71
N ILE A 65 5.67 12.96 -17.82
CA ILE A 65 4.44 13.78 -17.94
C ILE A 65 3.41 13.32 -16.91
N GLY A 66 3.22 12.00 -16.77
CA GLY A 66 2.33 11.43 -15.76
C GLY A 66 2.68 11.92 -14.35
N ALA A 67 3.95 11.82 -13.95
CA ALA A 67 4.44 12.26 -12.64
C ALA A 67 4.27 13.77 -12.42
N VAL A 68 4.48 14.61 -13.45
CA VAL A 68 4.24 16.06 -13.36
C VAL A 68 2.77 16.37 -13.11
N VAL A 69 1.85 15.66 -13.77
CA VAL A 69 0.40 15.83 -13.52
C VAL A 69 0.02 15.28 -12.15
N GLU A 70 0.59 14.13 -11.78
CA GLU A 70 0.38 13.47 -10.49
C GLU A 70 0.71 14.37 -9.30
N LEU A 71 1.75 15.21 -9.43
CA LEU A 71 2.12 16.24 -8.45
C LEU A 71 0.94 17.14 -8.05
N PHE A 72 0.05 17.45 -8.99
CA PHE A 72 -1.13 18.29 -8.74
C PHE A 72 -2.36 17.47 -8.37
N THR A 73 -2.50 16.25 -8.89
CA THR A 73 -3.68 15.42 -8.61
C THR A 73 -3.63 14.76 -7.24
N ILE A 74 -2.45 14.49 -6.67
CA ILE A 74 -2.32 13.95 -5.31
C ILE A 74 -2.96 14.89 -4.26
N PRO A 75 -2.59 16.20 -4.17
CA PRO A 75 -3.26 17.13 -3.25
C PRO A 75 -4.75 17.27 -3.53
N LEU A 76 -5.15 17.28 -4.82
CA LEU A 76 -6.55 17.38 -5.22
C LEU A 76 -7.38 16.21 -4.69
N PHE A 77 -6.91 14.98 -4.87
CA PHE A 77 -7.61 13.79 -4.38
C PHE A 77 -7.54 13.65 -2.86
N GLY A 78 -6.46 14.08 -2.22
CA GLY A 78 -6.40 14.24 -0.77
C GLY A 78 -7.51 15.16 -0.27
N TYR A 79 -7.66 16.33 -0.87
CA TYR A 79 -8.71 17.29 -0.52
C TYR A 79 -10.14 16.77 -0.77
N LEU A 80 -10.37 16.10 -1.91
CA LEU A 80 -11.66 15.49 -2.22
C LEU A 80 -12.01 14.38 -1.23
N SER A 81 -11.01 13.59 -0.83
CA SER A 81 -11.21 12.51 0.14
C SER A 81 -11.62 13.04 1.53
N ASP A 82 -11.14 14.21 1.92
CA ASP A 82 -11.50 14.85 3.19
C ASP A 82 -12.98 15.28 3.20
N ARG A 83 -13.55 15.59 2.04
CA ARG A 83 -14.96 16.01 1.90
C ARG A 83 -15.93 14.83 1.77
N VAL A 84 -15.56 13.80 1.02
CA VAL A 84 -16.43 12.65 0.75
C VAL A 84 -16.33 11.57 1.85
N GLY A 85 -15.22 11.57 2.58
CA GLY A 85 -14.88 10.55 3.57
C GLY A 85 -13.76 9.64 3.05
N ARG A 86 -12.63 9.68 3.74
CA ARG A 86 -11.37 9.01 3.34
C ARG A 86 -11.53 7.51 3.09
N ARG A 87 -12.30 6.82 3.95
CA ARG A 87 -12.56 5.38 3.82
C ARG A 87 -13.29 5.05 2.51
N ILE A 88 -14.40 5.74 2.24
CA ILE A 88 -15.23 5.49 1.05
C ILE A 88 -14.44 5.88 -0.21
N TRP A 89 -13.76 7.03 -0.18
CA TRP A 89 -12.94 7.50 -1.30
C TRP A 89 -11.84 6.49 -1.68
N TYR A 90 -11.16 5.93 -0.67
CA TYR A 90 -10.15 4.90 -0.85
C TYR A 90 -10.71 3.61 -1.45
N LEU A 91 -11.84 3.13 -0.93
CA LEU A 91 -12.48 1.90 -1.41
C LEU A 91 -12.94 2.05 -2.87
N ILE A 92 -13.46 3.22 -3.26
CA ILE A 92 -13.78 3.54 -4.66
C ILE A 92 -12.52 3.45 -5.51
N GLY A 93 -11.41 4.07 -5.07
CA GLY A 93 -10.14 4.01 -5.77
C GLY A 93 -9.63 2.58 -5.96
N ALA A 94 -9.75 1.72 -4.95
CA ALA A 94 -9.34 0.32 -5.04
C ALA A 94 -10.17 -0.46 -6.08
N VAL A 95 -11.49 -0.24 -6.13
CA VAL A 95 -12.38 -0.84 -7.15
C VAL A 95 -12.04 -0.31 -8.54
N LEU A 96 -11.82 1.00 -8.68
CA LEU A 96 -11.45 1.62 -9.96
C LEU A 96 -10.10 1.08 -10.47
N MET A 97 -9.12 0.89 -9.59
CA MET A 97 -7.83 0.28 -9.93
C MET A 97 -8.00 -1.15 -10.44
N ALA A 98 -8.83 -1.95 -9.77
CA ALA A 98 -9.14 -3.33 -10.20
C ALA A 98 -9.80 -3.35 -11.59
N ILE A 99 -10.76 -2.47 -11.83
CA ILE A 99 -11.44 -2.36 -13.14
C ILE A 99 -10.45 -1.88 -14.20
N PHE A 100 -9.59 -0.92 -13.89
CA PHE A 100 -8.64 -0.33 -14.84
C PHE A 100 -7.46 -1.24 -15.20
N ALA A 101 -7.15 -2.25 -14.38
CA ALA A 101 -6.07 -3.19 -14.65
C ALA A 101 -6.15 -3.80 -16.07
N PHE A 102 -7.32 -4.23 -16.52
CA PHE A 102 -7.50 -4.79 -17.88
C PHE A 102 -7.45 -3.72 -18.99
N PRO A 103 -8.24 -2.63 -18.93
CA PRO A 103 -8.17 -1.52 -19.89
C PRO A 103 -6.77 -0.97 -20.09
N TYR A 104 -5.97 -0.88 -19.01
CA TYR A 104 -4.59 -0.41 -19.08
C TYR A 104 -3.76 -1.22 -20.10
N PHE A 105 -3.75 -2.55 -19.97
CA PHE A 105 -3.01 -3.40 -20.91
C PHE A 105 -3.65 -3.45 -22.30
N LEU A 106 -4.98 -3.37 -22.41
CA LEU A 106 -5.67 -3.29 -23.70
C LEU A 106 -5.25 -2.04 -24.48
N LEU A 107 -5.22 -0.88 -23.82
CA LEU A 107 -4.78 0.39 -24.42
C LEU A 107 -3.31 0.32 -24.88
N MET A 108 -2.45 -0.34 -24.12
CA MET A 108 -1.05 -0.55 -24.51
C MET A 108 -0.91 -1.49 -25.69
N ASN A 109 -1.70 -2.56 -25.73
CA ASN A 109 -1.66 -3.57 -26.79
C ASN A 109 -2.18 -3.06 -28.13
N THR A 110 -2.87 -1.92 -28.17
CA THR A 110 -3.27 -1.26 -29.42
C THR A 110 -2.08 -0.83 -30.28
N GLY A 111 -0.87 -0.73 -29.73
CA GLY A 111 0.34 -0.31 -30.45
C GLY A 111 0.38 1.17 -30.85
N SER A 112 -0.66 1.93 -30.52
CA SER A 112 -0.70 3.38 -30.75
C SER A 112 0.09 4.12 -29.67
N VAL A 113 1.03 4.96 -30.12
CA VAL A 113 1.84 5.84 -29.26
C VAL A 113 0.95 6.69 -28.34
N VAL A 114 -0.10 7.29 -28.89
CA VAL A 114 -0.99 8.19 -28.14
C VAL A 114 -1.76 7.43 -27.06
N LEU A 115 -2.31 6.26 -27.39
CA LEU A 115 -3.05 5.43 -26.44
C LEU A 115 -2.14 4.87 -25.35
N PHE A 116 -0.90 4.49 -25.71
CA PHE A 116 0.09 4.06 -24.74
C PHE A 116 0.42 5.17 -23.75
N SER A 117 0.79 6.37 -24.24
CA SER A 117 1.11 7.51 -23.38
C SER A 117 -0.07 7.90 -22.50
N LEU A 118 -1.29 7.91 -23.05
CA LEU A 118 -2.50 8.22 -22.30
C LEU A 118 -2.78 7.17 -21.22
N ALA A 119 -2.55 5.88 -21.49
CA ALA A 119 -2.71 4.82 -20.49
C ALA A 119 -1.74 5.01 -19.30
N VAL A 120 -0.47 5.33 -19.57
CA VAL A 120 0.55 5.60 -18.53
C VAL A 120 0.24 6.87 -17.74
N ILE A 121 -0.15 7.95 -18.43
CA ILE A 121 -0.47 9.21 -17.75
C ILE A 121 -1.70 9.01 -16.87
N LEU A 122 -2.76 8.39 -17.38
CA LEU A 122 -4.01 8.16 -16.66
C LEU A 122 -3.81 7.22 -15.45
N SER A 123 -2.97 6.19 -15.60
CA SER A 123 -2.67 5.25 -14.52
C SER A 123 -2.05 5.95 -13.30
N LEU A 124 -1.14 6.89 -13.53
CA LEU A 124 -0.50 7.69 -12.49
C LEU A 124 -1.42 8.79 -11.98
N CYS A 125 -1.89 9.67 -12.87
CA CYS A 125 -2.54 10.90 -12.46
C CYS A 125 -3.96 10.72 -11.92
N VAL A 126 -4.67 9.67 -12.31
CA VAL A 126 -6.02 9.36 -11.82
C VAL A 126 -5.97 8.20 -10.85
N PHE A 127 -5.64 6.99 -11.32
CA PHE A 127 -5.87 5.79 -10.51
C PHE A 127 -4.93 5.68 -9.32
N HIS A 128 -3.64 5.95 -9.51
CA HIS A 128 -2.69 5.95 -8.40
C HIS A 128 -2.92 7.12 -7.45
N ALA A 129 -3.00 8.36 -7.98
CA ALA A 129 -3.23 9.55 -7.15
C ALA A 129 -4.53 9.49 -6.31
N TRP A 130 -5.60 8.86 -6.84
CA TRP A 130 -6.88 8.68 -6.13
C TRP A 130 -6.72 7.88 -4.83
N VAL A 131 -5.88 6.86 -4.87
CA VAL A 131 -5.62 5.96 -3.74
C VAL A 131 -4.53 6.54 -2.84
N TYR A 132 -3.44 7.04 -3.44
CA TYR A 132 -2.28 7.55 -2.73
C TYR A 132 -2.59 8.81 -1.89
N GLY A 133 -3.36 9.75 -2.44
CA GLY A 133 -3.73 11.01 -1.78
C GLY A 133 -4.31 10.83 -0.36
N PRO A 134 -5.40 10.06 -0.18
CA PRO A 134 -5.96 9.79 1.15
C PRO A 134 -5.15 8.80 2.00
N GLN A 135 -4.25 7.99 1.42
CA GLN A 135 -3.71 6.79 2.07
C GLN A 135 -3.01 7.08 3.39
N ALA A 136 -2.10 8.07 3.41
CA ALA A 136 -1.35 8.40 4.62
C ALA A 136 -2.29 8.83 5.76
N ALA A 137 -3.32 9.59 5.40
CA ALA A 137 -4.29 10.15 6.34
C ALA A 137 -5.26 9.06 6.85
N LEU A 138 -5.73 8.20 5.96
CA LEU A 138 -6.55 7.02 6.29
C LEU A 138 -5.81 6.08 7.24
N ILE A 139 -4.54 5.76 6.97
CA ILE A 139 -3.73 4.88 7.83
C ILE A 139 -3.52 5.54 9.19
N ALA A 140 -3.18 6.84 9.22
CA ALA A 140 -2.98 7.58 10.46
C ALA A 140 -4.22 7.59 11.37
N GLU A 141 -5.41 7.74 10.80
CA GLU A 141 -6.68 7.69 11.55
C GLU A 141 -6.94 6.35 12.24
N ARG A 142 -6.35 5.25 11.75
CA ARG A 142 -6.56 3.90 12.31
C ARG A 142 -5.65 3.56 13.48
N PHE A 143 -4.67 4.41 13.79
CA PHE A 143 -3.81 4.23 14.95
C PHE A 143 -4.08 5.28 16.02
N GLY A 144 -4.10 4.84 17.28
CA GLY A 144 -4.20 5.71 18.45
C GLY A 144 -3.02 6.67 18.59
N THR A 145 -3.22 7.79 19.29
CA THR A 145 -2.30 8.94 19.35
C THR A 145 -0.87 8.58 19.76
N ARG A 146 -0.69 7.57 20.64
CA ARG A 146 0.63 7.13 21.10
C ARG A 146 1.36 6.18 20.14
N SER A 147 0.63 5.42 19.33
CA SER A 147 1.20 4.38 18.45
C SER A 147 1.13 4.75 16.97
N ARG A 148 0.55 5.90 16.60
CA ARG A 148 0.35 6.34 15.21
C ARG A 148 1.62 6.35 14.37
N TYR A 149 2.68 6.97 14.86
CA TYR A 149 3.92 7.06 14.10
C TYR A 149 4.62 5.70 13.97
N SER A 150 4.76 4.97 15.08
CA SER A 150 5.44 3.66 15.09
C SER A 150 4.66 2.57 14.34
N GLY A 151 3.34 2.52 14.51
CA GLY A 151 2.46 1.57 13.82
C GLY A 151 2.38 1.82 12.32
N ALA A 152 2.21 3.08 11.89
CA ALA A 152 2.20 3.43 10.47
C ALA A 152 3.56 3.18 9.81
N SER A 153 4.67 3.47 10.50
CA SER A 153 6.02 3.19 10.00
C SER A 153 6.30 1.69 9.89
N LEU A 154 5.89 0.89 10.87
CA LEU A 154 6.01 -0.58 10.80
C LEU A 154 5.14 -1.17 9.68
N GLY A 155 3.90 -0.68 9.53
CA GLY A 155 3.05 -1.08 8.40
C GLY A 155 3.65 -0.72 7.04
N TYR A 156 4.30 0.44 6.92
CA TYR A 156 5.09 0.82 5.75
C TYR A 156 6.18 -0.21 5.47
N GLN A 157 7.01 -0.49 6.47
CA GLN A 157 8.18 -1.36 6.34
C GLN A 157 7.80 -2.81 6.04
N LEU A 158 6.66 -3.28 6.55
CA LEU A 158 6.15 -4.62 6.24
C LEU A 158 5.57 -4.69 4.83
N ALA A 159 4.88 -3.65 4.35
CA ALA A 159 4.32 -3.65 3.00
C ALA A 159 5.39 -3.47 1.91
N ALA A 160 6.41 -2.65 2.17
CA ALA A 160 7.34 -2.19 1.13
C ALA A 160 8.11 -3.32 0.39
N PRO A 161 8.62 -4.38 1.06
CA PRO A 161 9.33 -5.46 0.35
C PRO A 161 8.39 -6.26 -0.56
N PHE A 162 7.19 -6.58 -0.07
CA PHE A 162 6.25 -7.47 -0.76
C PHE A 162 5.44 -6.76 -1.83
N ALA A 163 4.94 -5.56 -1.53
CA ALA A 163 4.14 -4.77 -2.46
C ALA A 163 5.01 -3.95 -3.42
N GLY A 164 6.21 -3.54 -2.99
CA GLY A 164 7.09 -2.68 -3.77
C GLY A 164 8.10 -3.46 -4.60
N GLY A 165 9.11 -4.00 -3.93
CA GLY A 165 10.27 -4.61 -4.60
C GLY A 165 9.95 -5.87 -5.39
N LEU A 166 9.08 -6.75 -4.86
CA LEU A 166 8.74 -8.01 -5.52
C LEU A 166 7.71 -7.85 -6.65
N ALA A 167 6.94 -6.75 -6.70
CA ALA A 167 5.83 -6.63 -7.63
C ALA A 167 6.24 -6.63 -9.12
N PRO A 168 7.24 -5.84 -9.58
CA PRO A 168 7.71 -5.91 -10.96
C PRO A 168 8.28 -7.28 -11.32
N ILE A 169 8.93 -7.95 -10.38
CA ILE A 169 9.56 -9.24 -10.60
C ILE A 169 8.49 -10.31 -10.81
N ILE A 170 7.48 -10.34 -9.94
CA ILE A 170 6.31 -11.21 -10.08
C ILE A 170 5.61 -10.92 -11.42
N ALA A 171 5.42 -9.66 -11.79
CA ALA A 171 4.79 -9.31 -13.06
C ALA A 171 5.59 -9.76 -14.29
N VAL A 172 6.92 -9.65 -14.27
CA VAL A 172 7.78 -10.17 -15.35
C VAL A 172 7.72 -11.69 -15.43
N LEU A 173 7.69 -12.39 -14.29
CA LEU A 173 7.54 -13.85 -14.24
C LEU A 173 6.19 -14.29 -14.81
N LEU A 174 5.10 -13.64 -14.39
CA LEU A 174 3.75 -13.86 -14.89
C LEU A 174 3.64 -13.57 -16.40
N LEU A 175 4.27 -12.48 -16.87
CA LEU A 175 4.26 -12.11 -18.28
C LEU A 175 4.97 -13.13 -19.16
N ASN A 176 6.13 -13.64 -18.72
CA ASN A 176 6.93 -14.54 -19.52
C ASN A 176 6.51 -16.01 -19.39
N GLY A 177 5.55 -16.33 -18.51
CA GLY A 177 5.14 -17.71 -18.22
C GLY A 177 6.31 -18.59 -17.75
N LYS A 178 7.39 -17.97 -17.28
CA LYS A 178 8.63 -18.66 -16.93
C LYS A 178 8.51 -19.17 -15.50
N THR A 179 8.50 -20.49 -15.43
CA THR A 179 8.46 -21.39 -14.29
C THR A 179 9.73 -21.38 -13.42
N SER A 180 10.61 -20.37 -13.54
CA SER A 180 11.86 -20.37 -12.80
C SER A 180 12.21 -18.97 -12.32
N LEU A 181 12.47 -18.85 -11.03
CA LEU A 181 12.99 -17.65 -10.37
C LEU A 181 14.47 -17.38 -10.76
N THR A 182 14.90 -17.82 -11.95
CA THR A 182 16.23 -17.56 -12.51
C THR A 182 16.55 -16.08 -12.65
N ALA A 183 15.53 -15.23 -12.87
CA ALA A 183 15.70 -13.77 -12.86
C ALA A 183 16.13 -13.21 -11.48
N LEU A 184 15.92 -13.97 -10.40
CA LEU A 184 16.32 -13.66 -9.03
C LEU A 184 17.57 -14.44 -8.58
N GLY A 185 18.20 -15.22 -9.47
CA GLY A 185 19.32 -16.10 -9.12
C GLY A 185 18.92 -17.35 -8.32
N LEU A 186 17.61 -17.58 -8.10
CA LEU A 186 17.09 -18.75 -7.39
C LEU A 186 16.81 -19.87 -8.39
N ASN A 187 17.85 -20.64 -8.72
CA ASN A 187 17.73 -21.82 -9.56
C ASN A 187 16.95 -22.92 -8.82
N GLY A 188 15.82 -23.37 -9.37
CA GLY A 188 15.13 -24.60 -8.93
C GLY A 188 13.82 -24.43 -8.15
N VAL A 189 13.36 -23.20 -7.89
CA VAL A 189 12.03 -22.95 -7.30
C VAL A 189 11.04 -22.59 -8.40
N THR A 190 10.07 -23.47 -8.61
CA THR A 190 9.09 -23.45 -9.71
C THR A 190 7.70 -23.26 -9.13
N ILE A 191 7.06 -22.11 -9.37
CA ILE A 191 5.67 -21.86 -8.98
C ILE A 191 4.84 -21.80 -10.27
N GLY A 192 4.00 -22.80 -10.50
CA GLY A 192 3.24 -22.95 -11.74
C GLY A 192 2.00 -22.06 -11.77
N PHE A 193 2.11 -20.87 -12.35
CA PHE A 193 0.95 -20.07 -12.76
C PHE A 193 0.81 -20.13 -14.29
N GLY A 194 -0.31 -20.70 -14.75
CA GLY A 194 -0.59 -20.91 -16.16
C GLY A 194 -0.67 -19.61 -16.95
N THR A 195 -0.28 -19.70 -18.22
CA THR A 195 -0.36 -18.68 -19.29
C THR A 195 0.47 -17.42 -19.10
N GLY A 196 1.67 -17.40 -19.70
CA GLY A 196 2.49 -16.21 -19.89
C GLY A 196 1.75 -15.15 -20.71
N SER A 197 1.03 -14.25 -20.04
CA SER A 197 0.11 -13.32 -20.69
C SER A 197 -0.07 -12.06 -19.85
N TRP A 198 -0.27 -10.92 -20.50
CA TRP A 198 -0.54 -9.63 -19.84
C TRP A 198 -1.81 -9.67 -18.96
N GLN A 199 -2.73 -10.59 -19.25
CA GLN A 199 -3.90 -10.89 -18.43
C GLN A 199 -3.52 -11.39 -17.03
N ALA A 200 -2.46 -12.19 -16.90
CA ALA A 200 -1.99 -12.68 -15.60
C ALA A 200 -1.51 -11.53 -14.71
N VAL A 201 -0.84 -10.53 -15.29
CA VAL A 201 -0.44 -9.31 -14.59
C VAL A 201 -1.65 -8.47 -14.17
N SER A 202 -2.68 -8.41 -15.02
CA SER A 202 -3.95 -7.72 -14.70
C SER A 202 -4.67 -8.39 -13.53
N ILE A 203 -4.75 -9.72 -13.53
CA ILE A 203 -5.34 -10.51 -12.44
C ILE A 203 -4.55 -10.33 -11.15
N TYR A 204 -3.21 -10.31 -11.22
CA TYR A 204 -2.36 -10.01 -10.06
C TYR A 204 -2.69 -8.65 -9.44
N MET A 205 -2.85 -7.60 -10.27
CA MET A 205 -3.28 -6.28 -9.78
C MET A 205 -4.66 -6.32 -9.10
N ILE A 206 -5.62 -7.06 -9.66
CA ILE A 206 -6.96 -7.23 -9.07
C ILE A 206 -6.88 -7.94 -7.73
N ILE A 207 -6.09 -9.01 -7.61
CA ILE A 207 -5.91 -9.75 -6.36
C ILE A 207 -5.36 -8.81 -5.28
N LEU A 208 -4.35 -7.99 -5.61
CA LEU A 208 -3.79 -7.01 -4.67
C LEU A 208 -4.81 -5.93 -4.30
N ALA A 209 -5.60 -5.45 -5.26
CA ALA A 209 -6.68 -4.51 -5.00
C ALA A 209 -7.74 -5.10 -4.05
N VAL A 210 -8.12 -6.36 -4.23
CA VAL A 210 -9.05 -7.08 -3.36
C VAL A 210 -8.46 -7.26 -1.95
N ILE A 211 -7.19 -7.65 -1.83
CA ILE A 211 -6.50 -7.75 -0.54
C ILE A 211 -6.55 -6.42 0.21
N SER A 212 -6.22 -5.32 -0.47
CA SER A 212 -6.29 -3.99 0.14
C SER A 212 -7.70 -3.55 0.47
N PHE A 213 -8.68 -3.85 -0.38
CA PHE A 213 -10.09 -3.56 -0.14
C PHE A 213 -10.58 -4.28 1.13
N LEU A 214 -10.33 -5.59 1.24
CA LEU A 214 -10.66 -6.40 2.41
C LEU A 214 -9.91 -5.90 3.66
N SER A 215 -8.65 -5.52 3.51
CA SER A 215 -7.87 -4.97 4.62
C SER A 215 -8.48 -3.67 5.16
N VAL A 216 -8.94 -2.78 4.27
CA VAL A 216 -9.59 -1.52 4.67
C VAL A 216 -10.98 -1.75 5.25
N LEU A 217 -11.70 -2.79 4.83
CA LEU A 217 -12.95 -3.19 5.46
C LEU A 217 -12.74 -3.74 6.87
N GLY A 218 -11.66 -4.50 7.09
CA GLY A 218 -11.29 -5.06 8.39
C GLY A 218 -10.77 -4.04 9.42
N LEU A 219 -10.38 -2.84 8.99
CA LEU A 219 -9.94 -1.78 9.90
C LEU A 219 -11.14 -1.27 10.72
N LYS A 220 -11.13 -1.52 12.03
CA LYS A 220 -12.09 -0.94 12.97
C LYS A 220 -12.02 0.59 12.94
N GLU A 221 -13.19 1.24 12.99
CA GLU A 221 -13.31 2.70 13.03
C GLU A 221 -13.02 3.17 14.46
N LEU A 222 -11.84 3.75 14.72
CA LEU A 222 -11.48 4.26 16.05
C LEU A 222 -11.83 5.75 16.23
N THR A 223 -12.52 6.36 15.26
CA THR A 223 -12.88 7.79 15.24
C THR A 223 -13.74 8.24 16.44
N HIS A 224 -14.40 7.30 17.13
CA HIS A 224 -15.27 7.55 18.28
C HIS A 224 -14.84 6.85 19.58
N ALA A 225 -13.64 6.27 19.64
CA ALA A 225 -13.14 5.72 20.91
C ALA A 225 -12.75 6.88 21.84
N ASP A 226 -13.47 7.00 22.95
CA ASP A 226 -13.36 8.08 23.92
C ASP A 226 -11.93 8.16 24.47
N ILE A 227 -11.18 9.18 24.03
CA ILE A 227 -9.73 9.32 24.28
C ILE A 227 -9.42 9.97 25.64
N SER A 228 -10.44 10.23 26.47
CA SER A 228 -10.29 10.77 27.83
C SER A 228 -10.40 9.71 28.93
N SER A 229 -10.82 8.47 28.65
CA SER A 229 -10.94 7.48 29.73
C SER A 229 -9.59 6.83 30.03
N THR A 230 -8.96 7.31 31.10
CA THR A 230 -7.86 6.64 31.83
C THR A 230 -8.22 5.22 32.31
N GLU A 231 -9.45 4.76 32.12
CA GLU A 231 -9.99 3.52 32.71
C GLU A 231 -9.66 2.22 31.96
N ALA A 232 -9.03 2.24 30.79
CA ALA A 232 -8.54 1.02 30.15
C ALA A 232 -7.20 0.50 30.73
N TYR A 233 -6.82 0.95 31.93
CA TYR A 233 -5.58 0.56 32.60
C TYR A 233 -5.79 0.18 34.06
N THR A 234 -6.81 -0.62 34.37
CA THR A 234 -6.77 -1.48 35.55
C THR A 234 -6.02 -2.75 35.20
N VAL A 235 -4.75 -2.78 35.56
CA VAL A 235 -3.94 -3.99 35.66
C VAL A 235 -4.64 -4.95 36.63
N THR A 236 -5.46 -5.86 36.11
CA THR A 236 -5.89 -7.04 36.88
C THR A 236 -4.68 -7.96 36.97
N GLY A 237 -3.95 -7.88 38.09
CA GLY A 237 -2.88 -8.82 38.40
C GLY A 237 -1.64 -8.17 39.02
N ALA A 238 -1.80 -7.53 40.18
CA ALA A 238 -0.74 -7.46 41.18
C ALA A 238 -1.42 -7.23 42.52
N ASP A 239 -1.27 -8.21 43.40
CA ASP A 239 -1.75 -8.17 44.79
C ASP A 239 -1.40 -6.83 45.43
N GLU A 240 -2.41 -6.22 46.04
CA GLU A 240 -2.24 -5.16 47.01
C GLU A 240 -1.45 -5.70 48.21
N PRO A 241 -0.42 -5.00 48.70
CA PRO A 241 -0.20 -4.99 50.13
C PRO A 241 -0.58 -3.61 50.65
N ALA A 242 -1.64 -3.61 51.44
CA ALA A 242 -1.95 -2.56 52.39
C ALA A 242 -0.71 -2.18 53.20
N VAL A 243 -0.22 -0.95 53.06
CA VAL A 243 0.66 -0.32 54.05
C VAL A 243 0.36 1.18 54.12
N LEU A 244 -0.37 1.50 55.20
CA LEU A 244 -0.33 2.71 56.03
C LEU A 244 -1.05 3.98 55.57
N ALA A 245 -2.31 4.05 56.02
CA ALA A 245 -2.83 5.26 56.63
C ALA A 245 -2.12 5.56 57.97
N ALA A 246 -2.05 6.87 58.28
CA ALA A 246 -1.75 7.51 59.56
C ALA A 246 -0.30 7.44 60.07
N THR A 247 0.36 8.61 60.13
CA THR A 247 0.60 9.37 61.39
C THR A 247 1.12 10.76 61.03
N ASP A 248 0.50 11.78 61.65
CA ASP A 248 0.98 13.10 62.10
C ASP A 248 1.89 13.98 61.21
#